data_AF-A0A4Q1SPV9-F1
#
_entry.id   AF-A0A4Q1SPV9-F1
#
_cell.length_a   1.000
_cell.length_b   1.000
_cell.length_c   1.000
_cell.angle_alpha   90.00
_cell.angle_beta   90.00
_cell.angle_gamma   90.00
#
_symmetry.space_group_name_H-M   'P 1'
#
loop_
_entity.id
_entity.type
_entity.pdbx_description
1 polymer ?
#
loop_
_entity_poly.entity_id
_entity_poly.type
_entity_poly.pdbx_seq_one_letter_code
_entity_poly.pdbx_strand_id
1 'polypeptide(L)'
;MHETCKRVGFIWMVVMLFSLTVSMSALAVSEKRVEGSIEETKGMYVTISNVIKMKEASETGYPYDLYIANAPVTVTFGGKIVNKSIQFYGNAMDGTINHDVQVKDNSALLKLSGYYEVGFSGDDSVGVGEGFFIQVQGGSTTLPATPTASKVLVNGKEVSFEAYNINGSNYFKLRDIAMAVNETEKNFEVTWDSAENAINLTSNKAYTPDGKELTVSDKPTVKQAKPSGSRVLLDGLDYSFTAYNLDGSNYFKLREIAEVIGFGVTFNVETNTIGIDTKAEYTN
;
A
#
# COMPACT_ATOMS: atom_id res chain seq x y z
N MET A 1 -18.42 -32.76 44.45
CA MET A 1 -17.33 -33.09 43.51
C MET A 1 -17.92 -33.78 42.30
N HIS A 2 -18.11 -33.06 41.19
CA HIS A 2 -18.14 -33.71 39.89
C HIS A 2 -17.65 -32.72 38.84
N GLU A 3 -16.71 -33.19 38.04
CA GLU A 3 -15.75 -32.44 37.26
C GLU A 3 -16.34 -31.76 36.02
N THR A 4 -15.76 -30.61 35.72
CA THR A 4 -15.89 -29.83 34.49
C THR A 4 -15.16 -30.53 33.34
N CYS A 5 -15.91 -31.01 32.35
CA CYS A 5 -15.35 -31.59 31.13
C CYS A 5 -14.98 -30.46 30.14
N LYS A 6 -13.68 -30.19 29.98
CA LYS A 6 -13.13 -29.34 28.91
C LYS A 6 -13.17 -30.09 27.59
N ARG A 7 -13.90 -29.57 26.59
CA ARG A 7 -13.76 -30.00 25.19
C ARG A 7 -12.61 -29.24 24.54
N VAL A 8 -11.54 -29.95 24.23
CA VAL A 8 -10.46 -29.49 23.35
C VAL A 8 -10.83 -29.89 21.92
N GLY A 9 -11.08 -28.92 21.05
CA GLY A 9 -11.32 -29.15 19.63
C GLY A 9 -10.00 -29.28 18.89
N PHE A 10 -9.75 -30.46 18.32
CA PHE A 10 -8.56 -30.82 17.54
C PHE A 10 -8.88 -30.55 16.07
N ILE A 11 -8.27 -29.54 15.44
CA ILE A 11 -8.46 -29.24 14.02
C ILE A 11 -7.55 -30.16 13.20
N TRP A 12 -8.16 -30.96 12.33
CA TRP A 12 -7.47 -31.83 11.39
C TRP A 12 -7.14 -31.08 10.10
N MET A 13 -5.86 -30.88 9.81
CA MET A 13 -5.38 -30.40 8.51
C MET A 13 -5.19 -31.59 7.56
N VAL A 14 -6.11 -31.78 6.61
CA VAL A 14 -5.98 -32.79 5.55
C VAL A 14 -5.23 -32.18 4.36
N VAL A 15 -3.99 -32.63 4.15
CA VAL A 15 -3.22 -32.33 2.92
C VAL A 15 -3.47 -33.44 1.92
N MET A 16 -4.33 -33.20 0.92
CA MET A 16 -4.48 -34.09 -0.23
C MET A 16 -3.50 -33.69 -1.35
N LEU A 17 -2.51 -34.53 -1.61
CA LEU A 17 -1.62 -34.44 -2.78
C LEU A 17 -2.25 -35.26 -3.93
N PHE A 18 -2.82 -34.60 -4.94
CA PHE A 18 -3.24 -35.28 -6.17
C PHE A 18 -2.06 -35.36 -7.14
N SER A 19 -1.56 -36.56 -7.41
CA SER A 19 -0.59 -36.81 -8.49
C SER A 19 -1.33 -37.24 -9.76
N LEU A 20 -1.28 -36.39 -10.79
CA LEU A 20 -1.62 -36.75 -12.17
C LEU A 20 -0.53 -36.20 -13.08
N THR A 21 0.21 -37.09 -13.74
CA THR A 21 1.28 -36.75 -14.67
C THR A 21 0.71 -36.42 -16.04
N VAL A 22 0.77 -35.15 -16.41
CA VAL A 22 0.77 -34.70 -17.82
C VAL A 22 2.01 -33.84 -18.00
N SER A 23 2.90 -34.28 -18.88
CA SER A 23 4.13 -33.56 -19.23
C SER A 23 3.80 -32.30 -20.02
N MET A 24 3.81 -31.16 -19.34
CA MET A 24 4.14 -29.87 -19.93
C MET A 24 5.25 -29.26 -19.07
N SER A 25 6.32 -28.79 -19.71
CA SER A 25 7.30 -27.91 -19.06
C SER A 25 6.67 -26.53 -18.83
N ALA A 26 5.60 -26.48 -18.04
CA ALA A 26 5.25 -25.30 -17.28
C ALA A 26 6.05 -25.40 -15.99
N LEU A 27 6.77 -24.35 -15.58
CA LEU A 27 7.09 -24.23 -14.16
C LEU A 27 5.76 -24.39 -13.43
N ALA A 28 5.59 -25.46 -12.66
CA ALA A 28 4.44 -25.59 -11.81
C ALA A 28 4.50 -24.41 -10.84
N VAL A 29 3.70 -23.37 -11.12
CA VAL A 29 3.44 -22.30 -10.17
C VAL A 29 2.85 -22.99 -8.96
N SER A 30 3.54 -22.92 -7.81
CA SER A 30 3.02 -23.52 -6.59
C SER A 30 1.80 -22.71 -6.13
N GLU A 31 0.62 -23.18 -6.49
CA GLU A 31 -0.64 -22.57 -6.05
C GLU A 31 -1.07 -23.16 -4.71
N LYS A 32 -1.28 -22.28 -3.73
CA LYS A 32 -1.88 -22.61 -2.45
C LYS A 32 -3.32 -22.12 -2.44
N ARG A 33 -4.23 -22.99 -2.02
CA ARG A 33 -5.63 -22.65 -1.79
C ARG A 33 -5.89 -22.55 -0.29
N VAL A 34 -6.43 -21.41 0.12
CA VAL A 34 -6.91 -21.13 1.47
C VAL A 34 -8.43 -21.15 1.42
N GLU A 35 -9.03 -22.10 2.13
CA GLU A 35 -10.48 -22.22 2.25
C GLU A 35 -10.96 -21.44 3.47
N GLY A 36 -12.19 -20.93 3.39
CA GLY A 36 -12.82 -20.35 4.56
C GLY A 36 -12.98 -21.37 5.68
N SER A 37 -12.61 -20.99 6.90
CA SER A 37 -12.48 -21.89 8.06
C SER A 37 -13.70 -21.90 8.98
N ILE A 38 -14.56 -20.89 8.88
CA ILE A 38 -15.80 -20.74 9.66
C ILE A 38 -17.05 -21.03 8.83
N GLU A 39 -18.17 -21.27 9.51
CA GLU A 39 -19.44 -21.62 8.85
C GLU A 39 -19.91 -20.54 7.87
N GLU A 40 -19.73 -19.28 8.24
CA GLU A 40 -20.10 -18.10 7.44
C GLU A 40 -19.26 -17.96 6.15
N THR A 41 -18.06 -18.55 6.10
CA THR A 41 -17.16 -18.49 4.94
C THR A 41 -17.09 -19.81 4.17
N LYS A 42 -17.99 -20.76 4.45
CA LYS A 42 -17.98 -22.07 3.82
C LYS A 42 -18.14 -21.97 2.29
N GLY A 43 -17.18 -22.54 1.56
CA GLY A 43 -17.14 -22.52 0.09
C GLY A 43 -16.55 -21.24 -0.51
N MET A 44 -16.13 -20.29 0.34
CA MET A 44 -15.25 -19.19 -0.03
C MET A 44 -13.81 -19.67 -0.03
N TYR A 45 -13.01 -19.19 -0.98
CA TYR A 45 -11.60 -19.55 -1.03
C TYR A 45 -10.76 -18.45 -1.67
N VAL A 46 -9.49 -18.45 -1.33
CA VAL A 46 -8.47 -17.62 -1.97
C VAL A 46 -7.36 -18.52 -2.50
N THR A 47 -6.98 -18.35 -3.76
CA THR A 47 -5.80 -19.01 -4.35
C THR A 47 -4.63 -18.03 -4.40
N ILE A 48 -3.46 -18.51 -4.00
CA ILE A 48 -2.22 -17.75 -3.84
C ILE A 48 -1.14 -18.44 -4.69
N SER A 49 -0.56 -17.73 -5.64
CA SER A 49 0.53 -18.28 -6.46
C SER A 49 1.89 -18.21 -5.76
N ASN A 50 2.86 -18.99 -6.25
CA ASN A 50 4.28 -18.92 -5.87
C ASN A 50 4.59 -19.12 -4.38
N VAL A 51 3.71 -19.80 -3.65
CA VAL A 51 3.93 -20.10 -2.23
C VAL A 51 5.01 -21.17 -2.10
N ILE A 52 6.08 -20.87 -1.38
CA ILE A 52 7.20 -21.77 -1.13
C ILE A 52 7.20 -22.33 0.30
N LYS A 53 6.54 -21.64 1.24
CA LYS A 53 6.48 -22.04 2.65
C LYS A 53 5.23 -21.46 3.31
N MET A 54 4.77 -22.11 4.37
CA MET A 54 3.73 -21.60 5.28
C MET A 54 4.25 -21.67 6.72
N LYS A 55 3.85 -20.71 7.55
CA LYS A 55 3.99 -20.73 9.01
C LYS A 55 2.61 -20.58 9.63
N GLU A 56 2.28 -21.43 10.58
CA GLU A 56 0.99 -21.39 11.27
C GLU A 56 0.92 -20.18 12.20
N ALA A 57 -0.29 -19.65 12.47
CA ALA A 57 -0.52 -18.51 13.36
C ALA A 57 0.22 -18.64 14.71
N SER A 58 0.27 -19.85 15.29
CA SER A 58 1.00 -20.15 16.52
C SER A 58 2.52 -19.91 16.46
N GLU A 59 3.10 -19.90 15.27
CA GLU A 59 4.53 -19.68 15.03
C GLU A 59 4.88 -18.23 14.65
N THR A 60 3.88 -17.41 14.32
CA THR A 60 4.11 -16.05 13.79
C THR A 60 4.07 -14.97 14.87
N GLY A 61 3.35 -15.21 15.97
CA GLY A 61 3.01 -14.17 16.95
C GLY A 61 1.84 -13.27 16.53
N TYR A 62 1.17 -13.60 15.42
CA TYR A 62 0.01 -12.89 14.86
C TYR A 62 -1.21 -13.83 14.79
N PRO A 63 -2.45 -13.29 14.68
CA PRO A 63 -3.65 -14.11 14.70
C PRO A 63 -3.88 -14.95 13.43
N TYR A 64 -3.04 -14.82 12.40
CA TYR A 64 -3.23 -15.49 11.12
C TYR A 64 -1.99 -16.25 10.64
N ASP A 65 -2.23 -17.24 9.78
CA ASP A 65 -1.18 -17.96 9.06
C ASP A 65 -0.39 -17.04 8.13
N LEU A 66 0.89 -17.35 7.94
CA LEU A 66 1.79 -16.62 7.04
C LEU A 66 2.26 -17.52 5.90
N TYR A 67 1.90 -17.13 4.67
CA TYR A 67 2.38 -17.72 3.44
C TYR A 67 3.60 -16.97 2.92
N ILE A 68 4.67 -17.68 2.58
CA ILE A 68 5.92 -17.09 2.09
C ILE A 68 6.07 -17.46 0.62
N ALA A 69 6.30 -16.46 -0.22
CA ALA A 69 6.58 -16.59 -1.65
C ALA A 69 7.96 -15.99 -1.97
N ASN A 70 8.63 -16.46 -3.02
CA ASN A 70 9.90 -15.90 -3.50
C ASN A 70 9.81 -15.19 -4.86
N ALA A 71 8.58 -14.95 -5.33
CA ALA A 71 8.26 -14.28 -6.57
C ALA A 71 6.94 -13.50 -6.39
N PRO A 72 6.60 -12.54 -7.29
CA PRO A 72 5.32 -11.85 -7.26
C PRO A 72 4.13 -12.81 -7.15
N VAL A 73 3.15 -12.48 -6.32
CA VAL A 73 2.04 -13.37 -5.98
C VAL A 73 0.76 -12.90 -6.65
N THR A 74 0.07 -13.79 -7.34
CA THR A 74 -1.31 -13.57 -7.77
C THR A 74 -2.23 -14.10 -6.67
N VAL A 75 -3.09 -13.23 -6.15
CA VAL A 75 -4.16 -13.57 -5.22
C VAL A 75 -5.46 -13.55 -6.00
N THR A 76 -6.23 -14.64 -5.98
CA THR A 76 -7.54 -14.73 -6.64
C THR A 76 -8.58 -15.18 -5.65
N PHE A 77 -9.65 -14.40 -5.53
CA PHE A 77 -10.78 -14.66 -4.66
C PHE A 77 -11.85 -15.45 -5.42
N GLY A 78 -12.34 -16.53 -4.84
CA GLY A 78 -13.37 -17.37 -5.43
C GLY A 78 -14.45 -17.79 -4.43
N GLY A 79 -15.52 -18.39 -4.96
CA GLY A 79 -16.72 -18.68 -4.19
C GLY A 79 -17.57 -17.42 -3.97
N LYS A 80 -18.37 -17.40 -2.90
CA LYS A 80 -19.30 -16.30 -2.56
C LYS A 80 -18.64 -15.18 -1.74
N ILE A 81 -17.42 -14.79 -2.11
CA ILE A 81 -16.71 -13.67 -1.45
C ILE A 81 -17.24 -12.35 -1.97
N VAL A 82 -17.83 -11.57 -1.07
CA VAL A 82 -18.35 -10.22 -1.37
C VAL A 82 -17.30 -9.18 -1.00
N ASN A 83 -16.88 -9.16 0.27
CA ASN A 83 -15.90 -8.20 0.77
C ASN A 83 -14.48 -8.74 0.60
N LYS A 84 -13.57 -7.88 0.12
CA LYS A 84 -12.18 -8.22 -0.21
C LYS A 84 -11.28 -7.06 0.17
N SER A 85 -10.20 -7.34 0.87
CA SER A 85 -9.15 -6.36 1.15
C SER A 85 -7.79 -7.00 0.98
N ILE A 86 -6.84 -6.20 0.51
CA ILE A 86 -5.43 -6.55 0.55
C ILE A 86 -4.65 -5.31 0.99
N GLN A 87 -3.93 -5.43 2.08
CA GLN A 87 -3.16 -4.34 2.68
C GLN A 87 -1.68 -4.69 2.66
N PHE A 88 -0.82 -3.77 2.24
CA PHE A 88 0.63 -3.93 2.28
C PHE A 88 1.22 -3.22 3.50
N TYR A 89 1.98 -3.95 4.30
CA TYR A 89 2.63 -3.47 5.52
C TYR A 89 4.13 -3.14 5.33
N GLY A 90 4.70 -3.37 4.15
CA GLY A 90 6.13 -3.15 3.94
C GLY A 90 7.00 -4.22 4.58
N ASN A 91 8.03 -3.80 5.31
CA ASN A 91 9.09 -4.70 5.79
C ASN A 91 8.79 -5.38 7.13
N ALA A 92 7.70 -5.00 7.81
CA ALA A 92 7.28 -5.58 9.08
C ALA A 92 5.75 -5.58 9.19
N MET A 93 5.17 -6.50 9.98
CA MET A 93 3.74 -6.48 10.33
C MET A 93 3.54 -5.73 11.65
N ASP A 94 3.91 -4.46 11.72
CA ASP A 94 3.86 -3.67 12.96
C ASP A 94 2.52 -2.94 13.20
N GLY A 95 1.52 -3.22 12.36
CA GLY A 95 0.22 -2.54 12.37
C GLY A 95 0.16 -1.30 11.48
N THR A 96 1.29 -0.87 10.92
CA THR A 96 1.35 0.26 9.98
C THR A 96 1.02 -0.23 8.58
N ILE A 97 -0.15 0.12 8.08
CA ILE A 97 -0.52 -0.11 6.68
C ILE A 97 0.24 0.93 5.83
N ASN A 98 0.91 0.51 4.76
CA ASN A 98 1.59 1.41 3.83
C ASN A 98 0.74 1.72 2.59
N HIS A 99 -0.03 0.75 2.08
CA HIS A 99 -1.05 1.00 1.05
C HIS A 99 -2.03 -0.15 0.89
N ASP A 100 -3.23 0.17 0.41
CA ASP A 100 -4.18 -0.82 -0.11
C ASP A 100 -3.80 -1.27 -1.52
N VAL A 101 -3.83 -2.58 -1.74
CA VAL A 101 -3.68 -3.18 -3.07
C VAL A 101 -5.05 -3.33 -3.70
N GLN A 102 -5.24 -2.69 -4.86
CA GLN A 102 -6.48 -2.76 -5.61
C GLN A 102 -6.75 -4.18 -6.10
N VAL A 103 -7.94 -4.70 -5.77
CA VAL A 103 -8.46 -5.96 -6.27
C VAL A 103 -9.31 -5.67 -7.50
N LYS A 104 -8.92 -6.21 -8.66
CA LYS A 104 -9.63 -6.04 -9.93
C LYS A 104 -10.05 -7.40 -10.46
N ASP A 105 -11.32 -7.53 -10.85
CA ASP A 105 -11.86 -8.77 -11.41
C ASP A 105 -11.61 -10.00 -10.51
N ASN A 106 -11.82 -9.82 -9.19
CA ASN A 106 -11.55 -10.81 -8.13
C ASN A 106 -10.07 -11.26 -8.02
N SER A 107 -9.13 -10.51 -8.60
CA SER A 107 -7.71 -10.84 -8.53
C SER A 107 -6.85 -9.62 -8.21
N ALA A 108 -5.68 -9.87 -7.63
CA ALA A 108 -4.66 -8.86 -7.37
C ALA A 108 -3.26 -9.44 -7.56
N LEU A 109 -2.35 -8.62 -8.08
CA LEU A 109 -0.95 -8.99 -8.28
C LEU A 109 -0.07 -8.27 -7.26
N LEU A 110 0.44 -9.01 -6.28
CA LEU A 110 1.36 -8.57 -5.24
C LEU A 110 2.78 -8.58 -5.79
N LYS A 111 3.25 -7.43 -6.25
CA LYS A 111 4.59 -7.30 -6.83
C LYS A 111 5.64 -7.02 -5.77
N LEU A 112 5.27 -6.30 -4.71
CA LEU A 112 6.22 -5.73 -3.76
C LEU A 112 6.78 -6.77 -2.81
N SER A 113 8.09 -6.75 -2.55
CA SER A 113 8.61 -7.50 -1.42
C SER A 113 8.10 -6.90 -0.12
N GLY A 114 7.73 -7.74 0.81
CA GLY A 114 7.20 -7.32 2.11
C GLY A 114 6.02 -8.17 2.53
N TYR A 115 5.30 -7.67 3.52
CA TYR A 115 4.16 -8.34 4.11
C TYR A 115 2.85 -7.75 3.60
N TYR A 116 1.91 -8.63 3.30
CA TYR A 116 0.55 -8.31 2.92
C TYR A 116 -0.42 -9.01 3.85
N GLU A 117 -1.50 -8.35 4.24
CA GLU A 117 -2.69 -8.97 4.80
C GLU A 117 -3.74 -9.11 3.72
N VAL A 118 -4.35 -10.28 3.63
CA VAL A 118 -5.47 -10.56 2.74
C VAL A 118 -6.67 -10.81 3.63
N GLY A 119 -7.72 -10.00 3.49
CA GLY A 119 -8.99 -10.14 4.19
C GLY A 119 -10.13 -10.47 3.24
N PHE A 120 -11.07 -11.31 3.68
CA PHE A 120 -12.27 -11.65 2.90
C PHE A 120 -13.47 -12.01 3.79
N SER A 121 -14.68 -11.72 3.31
CA SER A 121 -15.93 -12.17 3.94
C SER A 121 -17.10 -12.28 2.96
N GLY A 122 -18.20 -12.89 3.42
CA GLY A 122 -19.48 -12.95 2.71
C GLY A 122 -20.34 -11.70 2.86
N ASP A 123 -21.58 -11.79 2.36
CA ASP A 123 -22.60 -10.72 2.44
C ASP A 123 -23.19 -10.58 3.86
N ASP A 124 -23.35 -11.72 4.57
CA ASP A 124 -24.09 -11.80 5.83
C ASP A 124 -23.23 -11.60 7.10
N SER A 125 -21.95 -11.24 6.96
CA SER A 125 -21.02 -11.19 8.09
C SER A 125 -21.30 -9.98 9.01
N VAL A 126 -21.86 -10.25 10.20
CA VAL A 126 -22.06 -9.29 11.31
C VAL A 126 -20.86 -9.33 12.27
N GLY A 127 -19.63 -9.37 11.75
CA GLY A 127 -18.42 -9.61 12.55
C GLY A 127 -17.17 -9.93 11.73
N VAL A 128 -16.03 -10.09 12.42
CA VAL A 128 -14.66 -10.18 11.88
C VAL A 128 -14.56 -11.10 10.64
N GLY A 129 -14.10 -10.55 9.51
CA GLY A 129 -13.78 -11.33 8.32
C GLY A 129 -12.60 -12.29 8.56
N GLU A 130 -12.35 -13.18 7.61
CA GLU A 130 -11.19 -14.07 7.66
C GLU A 130 -10.01 -13.45 6.94
N GLY A 131 -8.80 -13.85 7.34
CA GLY A 131 -7.60 -13.38 6.67
C GLY A 131 -6.37 -14.23 6.91
N PHE A 132 -5.34 -13.89 6.17
CA PHE A 132 -4.00 -14.47 6.27
C PHE A 132 -2.96 -13.48 5.77
N PHE A 133 -1.71 -13.73 6.15
CA PHE A 133 -0.60 -12.95 5.68
C PHE A 133 0.14 -13.60 4.52
N ILE A 134 0.70 -12.78 3.64
CA ILE A 134 1.65 -13.18 2.61
C ILE A 134 2.95 -12.40 2.80
N GLN A 135 4.09 -13.06 2.90
CA GLN A 135 5.41 -12.46 2.73
C GLN A 135 5.92 -12.75 1.33
N VAL A 136 6.13 -11.71 0.53
CA VAL A 136 6.85 -11.81 -0.75
C VAL A 136 8.33 -11.54 -0.48
N GLN A 137 9.17 -12.57 -0.58
CA GLN A 137 10.63 -12.52 -0.45
C GLN A 137 11.26 -12.39 -1.85
N GLY A 138 12.39 -11.70 -1.97
CA GLY A 138 13.13 -11.63 -3.23
C GLY A 138 12.49 -10.76 -4.33
N GLY A 139 11.36 -10.09 -4.06
CA GLY A 139 10.93 -8.96 -4.88
C GLY A 139 11.93 -7.81 -4.76
N SER A 140 12.65 -7.48 -5.84
CA SER A 140 13.15 -6.11 -6.00
C SER A 140 12.21 -5.45 -6.98
N THR A 141 11.18 -4.80 -6.46
CA THR A 141 10.04 -4.42 -7.30
C THR A 141 9.74 -2.98 -7.10
N THR A 142 10.61 -2.19 -7.68
CA THR A 142 10.26 -0.85 -8.05
C THR A 142 9.09 -0.86 -9.02
N LEU A 143 8.23 0.13 -8.93
CA LEU A 143 7.21 0.38 -9.95
C LEU A 143 7.78 1.33 -11.00
N PRO A 144 7.39 1.21 -12.28
CA PRO A 144 7.72 2.22 -13.26
C PRO A 144 7.04 3.53 -12.85
N ALA A 145 7.86 4.56 -12.64
CA ALA A 145 7.42 5.93 -12.46
C ALA A 145 7.55 6.64 -13.80
N THR A 146 6.43 6.88 -14.46
CA THR A 146 6.41 7.55 -15.77
C THR A 146 6.22 9.04 -15.56
N PRO A 147 7.09 9.93 -16.08
CA PRO A 147 6.89 11.36 -15.94
C PRO A 147 5.52 11.82 -16.43
N THR A 148 4.92 12.78 -15.74
CA THR A 148 3.62 13.38 -16.11
C THR A 148 3.78 14.86 -16.38
N ALA A 149 3.18 15.35 -17.47
CA ALA A 149 3.23 16.75 -17.87
C ALA A 149 1.90 17.48 -17.58
N SER A 150 1.48 17.50 -16.31
CA SER A 150 0.32 18.32 -15.90
C SER A 150 0.78 19.72 -15.51
N LYS A 151 0.05 20.73 -15.98
CA LYS A 151 0.25 22.11 -15.52
C LYS A 151 -0.19 22.21 -14.06
N VAL A 152 0.62 22.83 -13.19
CA VAL A 152 0.25 23.03 -11.79
C VAL A 152 0.14 24.51 -11.48
N LEU A 153 -1.00 24.91 -10.91
CA LEU A 153 -1.26 26.26 -10.43
C LEU A 153 -1.37 26.26 -8.91
N VAL A 154 -0.56 27.05 -8.21
CA VAL A 154 -0.67 27.29 -6.77
C VAL A 154 -1.22 28.69 -6.57
N ASN A 155 -2.41 28.79 -5.98
CA ASN A 155 -3.14 30.05 -5.81
C ASN A 155 -3.24 30.85 -7.13
N GLY A 156 -3.47 30.13 -8.24
CA GLY A 156 -3.57 30.69 -9.59
C GLY A 156 -2.23 31.01 -10.28
N LYS A 157 -1.09 30.85 -9.61
CA LYS A 157 0.25 31.05 -10.19
C LYS A 157 0.85 29.74 -10.64
N GLU A 158 1.46 29.73 -11.81
CA GLU A 158 2.10 28.52 -12.34
C GLU A 158 3.37 28.18 -11.56
N VAL A 159 3.46 26.92 -11.15
CA VAL A 159 4.63 26.35 -10.44
C VAL A 159 5.05 25.09 -11.16
N SER A 160 6.34 24.97 -11.46
CA SER A 160 6.89 23.81 -12.15
C SER A 160 7.11 22.65 -11.17
N PHE A 161 6.62 21.47 -11.53
CA PHE A 161 6.81 20.24 -10.76
C PHE A 161 7.33 19.13 -11.68
N GLU A 162 8.27 18.34 -11.16
CA GLU A 162 8.60 17.04 -11.75
C GLU A 162 7.78 15.96 -11.04
N ALA A 163 6.66 15.58 -11.65
CA ALA A 163 5.73 14.58 -11.11
C ALA A 163 5.75 13.29 -11.93
N TYR A 164 5.35 12.19 -11.29
CA TYR A 164 5.38 10.87 -11.89
C TYR A 164 4.04 10.14 -11.70
N ASN A 165 3.57 9.47 -12.76
CA ASN A 165 2.51 8.49 -12.66
C ASN A 165 3.10 7.17 -12.16
N ILE A 166 2.59 6.70 -11.04
CA ILE A 166 2.94 5.40 -10.46
C ILE A 166 1.62 4.69 -10.21
N ASN A 167 1.42 3.55 -10.87
CA ASN A 167 0.20 2.74 -10.75
C ASN A 167 -1.12 3.53 -10.96
N GLY A 168 -1.14 4.44 -11.93
CA GLY A 168 -2.35 5.19 -12.31
C GLY A 168 -2.63 6.44 -11.48
N SER A 169 -1.82 6.76 -10.46
CA SER A 169 -1.93 8.01 -9.69
C SER A 169 -0.71 8.92 -9.91
N ASN A 170 -0.91 10.23 -9.80
CA ASN A 170 0.18 11.21 -9.88
C ASN A 170 0.81 11.43 -8.51
N TYR A 171 2.14 11.29 -8.48
CA TYR A 171 2.97 11.41 -7.29
C TYR A 171 3.92 12.61 -7.42
N PHE A 172 4.04 13.36 -6.34
CA PHE A 172 4.83 14.58 -6.23
C PHE A 172 5.87 14.43 -5.13
N LYS A 173 7.07 14.98 -5.35
CA LYS A 173 8.10 15.01 -4.31
C LYS A 173 7.57 15.83 -3.13
N LEU A 174 7.60 15.25 -1.93
CA LEU A 174 7.00 15.87 -0.73
C LEU A 174 7.54 17.28 -0.45
N ARG A 175 8.85 17.46 -0.57
CA ARG A 175 9.52 18.75 -0.37
C ARG A 175 9.14 19.80 -1.41
N ASP A 176 8.76 19.38 -2.62
CA ASP A 176 8.25 20.32 -3.63
C ASP A 176 6.87 20.83 -3.25
N ILE A 177 6.02 19.97 -2.68
CA ILE A 177 4.71 20.39 -2.15
C ILE A 177 4.90 21.41 -1.02
N ALA A 178 5.74 21.07 -0.04
CA ALA A 178 6.06 21.95 1.09
C ALA A 178 6.61 23.31 0.64
N MET A 179 7.52 23.32 -0.32
CA MET A 179 8.06 24.55 -0.90
C MET A 179 6.99 25.36 -1.64
N ALA A 180 6.13 24.68 -2.41
CA ALA A 180 5.12 25.34 -3.22
C ALA A 180 4.04 26.06 -2.39
N VAL A 181 3.71 25.52 -1.21
CA VAL A 181 2.76 26.16 -0.26
C VAL A 181 3.48 26.96 0.84
N ASN A 182 4.81 27.09 0.77
CA ASN A 182 5.55 27.89 1.74
C ASN A 182 5.11 29.36 1.67
N GLU A 183 5.20 30.08 2.80
CA GLU A 183 4.72 31.47 2.93
C GLU A 183 3.20 31.65 2.78
N THR A 184 2.42 30.57 2.81
CA THR A 184 0.96 30.60 2.89
C THR A 184 0.48 30.14 4.27
N GLU A 185 -0.83 30.23 4.51
CA GLU A 185 -1.49 29.72 5.71
C GLU A 185 -1.53 28.18 5.82
N LYS A 186 -1.15 27.47 4.75
CA LYS A 186 -1.05 26.00 4.70
C LYS A 186 0.41 25.53 4.61
N ASN A 187 1.35 26.34 5.09
CA ASN A 187 2.76 25.99 5.18
C ASN A 187 2.99 24.85 6.19
N PHE A 188 3.94 23.98 5.87
CA PHE A 188 4.38 22.92 6.78
C PHE A 188 5.86 22.61 6.57
N GLU A 189 6.53 22.21 7.65
CA GLU A 189 7.92 21.80 7.62
C GLU A 189 8.05 20.29 7.34
N VAL A 190 9.16 19.88 6.71
CA VAL A 190 9.49 18.47 6.45
C VAL A 190 10.89 18.14 6.96
N THR A 191 10.96 17.32 8.01
CA THR A 191 12.23 16.83 8.56
C THR A 191 12.33 15.31 8.48
N TRP A 192 13.56 14.82 8.48
CA TRP A 192 13.87 13.39 8.47
C TRP A 192 14.47 12.98 9.81
N ASP A 193 13.89 11.95 10.43
CA ASP A 193 14.43 11.29 11.62
C ASP A 193 14.97 9.91 11.22
N SER A 194 16.29 9.80 11.18
CA SER A 194 16.97 8.55 10.83
C SER A 194 16.91 7.50 11.94
N ALA A 195 16.75 7.90 13.20
CA ALA A 195 16.71 6.95 14.32
C ALA A 195 15.37 6.19 14.33
N GLU A 196 14.28 6.90 14.05
CA GLU A 196 12.93 6.35 14.00
C GLU A 196 12.50 5.93 12.58
N ASN A 197 13.36 6.12 11.57
CA ASN A 197 13.04 5.91 10.15
C ASN A 197 11.72 6.63 9.76
N ALA A 198 11.63 7.91 10.13
CA ALA A 198 10.40 8.68 10.08
C ALA A 198 10.54 10.02 9.33
N ILE A 199 9.50 10.40 8.62
CA ILE A 199 9.31 11.71 8.02
C ILE A 199 8.39 12.51 8.94
N ASN A 200 8.89 13.60 9.51
CA ASN A 200 8.09 14.45 10.38
C ASN A 200 7.61 15.67 9.60
N LEU A 201 6.29 15.83 9.56
CA LEU A 201 5.56 16.98 9.07
C LEU A 201 5.15 17.84 10.27
N THR A 202 5.39 19.15 10.20
CA THR A 202 4.94 20.09 11.23
C THR A 202 4.07 21.16 10.61
N SER A 203 2.79 21.16 10.93
CA SER A 203 1.81 22.11 10.39
C SER A 203 2.09 23.54 10.85
N ASN A 204 1.67 24.53 10.06
CA ASN A 204 1.79 25.96 10.37
C ASN A 204 3.23 26.42 10.63
N LYS A 205 4.22 25.66 10.17
CA LYS A 205 5.63 25.97 10.27
C LYS A 205 6.20 26.18 8.89
N ALA A 206 6.95 27.27 8.71
CA ALA A 206 7.58 27.56 7.43
C ALA A 206 8.53 26.42 7.05
N TYR A 207 8.46 26.02 5.78
CA TYR A 207 9.37 25.03 5.24
C TYR A 207 10.77 25.62 5.13
N THR A 208 11.79 24.85 5.52
CA THR A 208 13.20 25.24 5.36
C THR A 208 13.76 24.65 4.06
N PRO A 209 14.05 25.48 3.03
CA PRO A 209 14.52 24.97 1.75
C PRO A 209 15.90 24.32 1.83
N ASP A 210 16.08 23.22 1.08
CA ASP A 210 17.32 22.50 0.89
C ASP A 210 18.03 22.85 -0.45
N GLY A 211 17.35 23.64 -1.30
CA GLY A 211 17.88 24.16 -2.56
C GLY A 211 17.70 23.22 -3.76
N LYS A 212 17.01 22.09 -3.60
CA LYS A 212 16.71 21.12 -4.67
C LYS A 212 15.22 21.01 -4.95
N GLU A 213 14.42 21.84 -4.32
CA GLU A 213 12.97 21.89 -4.54
C GLU A 213 12.64 22.48 -5.91
N LEU A 214 11.49 22.06 -6.44
CA LEU A 214 10.88 22.50 -7.70
C LEU A 214 11.83 22.44 -8.91
N THR A 215 12.88 21.63 -8.81
CA THR A 215 13.81 21.35 -9.90
C THR A 215 13.16 20.39 -10.87
N VAL A 216 13.08 20.80 -12.14
CA VAL A 216 12.58 19.96 -13.23
C VAL A 216 13.74 19.60 -14.14
N SER A 217 13.91 18.32 -14.42
CA SER A 217 14.91 17.84 -15.37
C SER A 217 14.56 18.28 -16.79
N ASP A 218 15.56 18.63 -17.61
CA ASP A 218 15.34 19.00 -19.02
C ASP A 218 14.59 17.93 -19.81
N LYS A 219 14.83 16.65 -19.47
CA LYS A 219 14.19 15.47 -20.06
C LYS A 219 13.91 14.44 -18.97
N PRO A 220 12.76 14.52 -18.28
CA PRO A 220 12.35 13.52 -17.31
C PRO A 220 12.24 12.15 -18.00
N THR A 221 12.74 11.10 -17.36
CA THR A 221 12.72 9.72 -17.90
C THR A 221 11.96 8.80 -16.96
N VAL A 222 11.59 7.61 -17.45
CA VAL A 222 10.97 6.60 -16.58
C VAL A 222 11.97 6.19 -15.49
N LYS A 223 11.53 6.27 -14.24
CA LYS A 223 12.31 5.90 -13.06
C LYS A 223 11.75 4.64 -12.41
N GLN A 224 12.54 4.10 -11.48
CA GLN A 224 12.19 2.92 -10.69
C GLN A 224 11.80 3.37 -9.28
N ALA A 225 10.49 3.47 -9.02
CA ALA A 225 9.92 3.89 -7.75
C ALA A 225 9.99 2.77 -6.70
N LYS A 226 10.84 2.92 -5.70
CA LYS A 226 10.93 1.98 -4.57
C LYS A 226 9.86 2.32 -3.56
N PRO A 227 9.01 1.39 -3.09
CA PRO A 227 8.13 1.67 -1.96
C PRO A 227 8.94 2.20 -0.78
N SER A 228 8.47 3.27 -0.14
CA SER A 228 9.05 3.74 1.11
C SER A 228 8.41 2.98 2.26
N GLY A 229 9.25 2.52 3.22
CA GLY A 229 8.80 1.95 4.48
C GLY A 229 9.00 2.91 5.65
N SER A 230 9.15 4.20 5.39
CA SER A 230 9.29 5.22 6.43
C SER A 230 7.94 5.60 7.02
N ARG A 231 7.89 5.75 8.34
CA ARG A 231 6.72 6.30 9.02
C ARG A 231 6.55 7.76 8.65
N VAL A 232 5.32 8.27 8.70
CA VAL A 232 5.05 9.69 8.48
C VAL A 232 4.24 10.21 9.64
N LEU A 233 4.77 11.21 10.33
CA LEU A 233 4.11 11.82 11.47
C LEU A 233 3.71 13.25 11.13
N LEU A 234 2.45 13.59 11.30
CA LEU A 234 1.97 14.97 11.23
C LEU A 234 1.68 15.46 12.64
N ASP A 235 2.44 16.46 13.08
CA ASP A 235 2.34 17.02 14.43
C ASP A 235 2.44 15.95 15.54
N GLY A 236 3.27 14.92 15.29
CA GLY A 236 3.51 13.80 16.19
C GLY A 236 2.48 12.67 16.13
N LEU A 237 1.43 12.79 15.31
CA LEU A 237 0.45 11.72 15.07
C LEU A 237 0.85 10.91 13.84
N ASP A 238 0.75 9.59 13.91
CA ASP A 238 1.10 8.68 12.82
C ASP A 238 0.03 8.69 11.71
N TYR A 239 0.47 8.75 10.46
CA TYR A 239 -0.40 8.70 9.29
C TYR A 239 0.13 7.68 8.28
N SER A 240 -0.79 6.85 7.79
CA SER A 240 -0.52 5.90 6.71
C SER A 240 -0.56 6.64 5.36
N PHE A 241 0.56 6.59 4.62
CA PHE A 241 0.64 7.09 3.25
C PHE A 241 1.23 6.05 2.31
N THR A 242 0.73 6.04 1.09
CA THR A 242 1.44 5.38 0.00
C THR A 242 2.58 6.28 -0.46
N ALA A 243 3.82 5.94 -0.11
CA ALA A 243 5.00 6.70 -0.52
C ALA A 243 5.99 5.88 -1.35
N TYR A 244 6.65 6.54 -2.29
CA TYR A 244 7.72 5.94 -3.08
C TYR A 244 8.99 6.78 -3.03
N ASN A 245 10.13 6.12 -2.84
CA ASN A 245 11.45 6.71 -3.02
C ASN A 245 11.90 6.62 -4.49
N LEU A 246 12.13 7.78 -5.10
CA LEU A 246 12.75 7.92 -6.42
C LEU A 246 14.00 8.77 -6.23
N ASP A 247 15.16 8.22 -6.57
CA ASP A 247 16.47 8.88 -6.49
C ASP A 247 16.75 9.56 -5.14
N GLY A 248 16.37 8.92 -4.03
CA GLY A 248 16.61 9.43 -2.68
C GLY A 248 15.57 10.44 -2.18
N SER A 249 14.56 10.78 -2.97
CA SER A 249 13.45 11.65 -2.56
C SER A 249 12.16 10.85 -2.40
N ASN A 250 11.34 11.20 -1.40
CA ASN A 250 10.04 10.56 -1.18
C ASN A 250 8.92 11.30 -1.91
N TYR A 251 8.10 10.54 -2.63
CA TYR A 251 7.01 11.00 -3.48
C TYR A 251 5.67 10.48 -2.95
N PHE A 252 4.66 11.35 -2.93
CA PHE A 252 3.36 11.11 -2.34
C PHE A 252 2.25 11.51 -3.30
N LYS A 253 1.06 10.92 -3.16
CA LYS A 253 -0.12 11.41 -3.88
C LYS A 253 -0.48 12.80 -3.36
N LEU A 254 -0.63 13.77 -4.26
CA LEU A 254 -0.93 15.15 -3.87
C LEU A 254 -2.20 15.27 -3.01
N ARG A 255 -3.25 14.50 -3.35
CA ARG A 255 -4.52 14.52 -2.62
C ARG A 255 -4.42 14.02 -1.19
N GLU A 256 -3.61 13.00 -0.93
CA GLU A 256 -3.42 12.49 0.44
C GLU A 256 -2.71 13.54 1.31
N ILE A 257 -1.72 14.24 0.76
CA ILE A 257 -1.07 15.36 1.46
C ILE A 257 -2.03 16.54 1.66
N ALA A 258 -2.83 16.86 0.64
CA ALA A 258 -3.81 17.92 0.69
C ALA A 258 -4.88 17.69 1.76
N GLU A 259 -5.33 16.44 1.93
CA GLU A 259 -6.29 16.04 2.95
C GLU A 259 -5.76 16.29 4.35
N VAL A 260 -4.52 15.89 4.64
CA VAL A 260 -3.96 16.02 5.99
C VAL A 260 -3.48 17.43 6.34
N ILE A 261 -2.95 18.19 5.36
CA ILE A 261 -2.54 19.58 5.56
C ILE A 261 -3.75 20.54 5.46
N GLY A 262 -4.81 20.12 4.77
CA GLY A 262 -6.06 20.86 4.63
C GLY A 262 -6.02 21.95 3.56
N PHE A 263 -5.45 21.68 2.38
CA PHE A 263 -5.53 22.61 1.24
C PHE A 263 -6.38 22.05 0.10
N GLY A 264 -7.00 22.93 -0.68
CA GLY A 264 -7.84 22.55 -1.82
C GLY A 264 -7.03 22.00 -2.99
N VAL A 265 -7.51 20.93 -3.62
CA VAL A 265 -6.95 20.37 -4.86
C VAL A 265 -8.04 20.22 -5.92
N THR A 266 -7.82 20.80 -7.09
CA THR A 266 -8.71 20.70 -8.25
C THR A 266 -8.00 20.08 -9.44
N PHE A 267 -8.77 19.48 -10.35
CA PHE A 267 -8.26 19.01 -11.63
C PHE A 267 -9.19 19.43 -12.77
N ASN A 268 -8.64 20.17 -13.73
CA ASN A 268 -9.31 20.48 -14.99
C ASN A 268 -8.81 19.49 -16.06
N VAL A 269 -9.72 18.63 -16.52
CA VAL A 269 -9.43 17.60 -17.52
C VAL A 269 -9.18 18.19 -18.91
N GLU A 270 -9.86 19.27 -19.29
CA GLU A 270 -9.76 19.90 -20.61
C GLU A 270 -8.37 20.52 -20.82
N THR A 271 -7.82 21.12 -19.76
CA THR A 271 -6.51 21.79 -19.79
C THR A 271 -5.40 20.98 -19.14
N ASN A 272 -5.65 19.74 -18.71
CA ASN A 272 -4.74 18.91 -17.93
C ASN A 272 -4.03 19.70 -16.80
N THR A 273 -4.82 20.47 -16.05
CA THR A 273 -4.32 21.41 -15.04
C THR A 273 -4.72 20.98 -13.64
N ILE A 274 -3.74 20.91 -12.75
CA ILE A 274 -3.91 20.69 -11.32
C ILE A 274 -3.89 22.05 -10.64
N GLY A 275 -4.91 22.35 -9.83
CA GLY A 275 -4.94 23.54 -8.98
C GLY A 275 -4.70 23.17 -7.53
N ILE A 276 -3.80 23.90 -6.86
CA ILE A 276 -3.58 23.89 -5.41
C ILE A 276 -4.08 25.25 -4.89
N ASP A 277 -4.99 25.24 -3.93
CA ASP A 277 -5.55 26.44 -3.32
C ASP A 277 -5.37 26.38 -1.80
N THR A 278 -4.50 27.25 -1.27
CA THR A 278 -4.19 27.28 0.17
C THR A 278 -5.23 28.06 0.98
N LYS A 279 -6.16 28.75 0.31
CA LYS A 279 -7.27 29.48 0.92
C LYS A 279 -8.55 28.65 1.01
N ALA A 280 -8.59 27.54 0.29
CA ALA A 280 -9.67 26.58 0.32
C ALA A 280 -9.29 25.39 1.21
N GLU A 281 -10.31 24.83 1.87
CA GLU A 281 -10.17 23.56 2.57
C GLU A 281 -10.23 22.39 1.58
N TYR A 282 -9.67 21.25 1.99
CA TYR A 282 -9.77 20.03 1.21
C TYR A 282 -11.23 19.55 1.11
N THR A 283 -11.62 19.08 -0.07
CA THR A 283 -12.93 18.48 -0.34
C THR A 283 -12.74 17.19 -1.14
N ASN A 284 -13.43 16.13 -0.72
CA ASN A 284 -13.44 14.81 -1.38
C ASN A 284 -14.25 14.81 -2.68
#